data_AF-A1VR79-F1
#
_entry.id   AF-A1VR79-F1
#
_cell.length_a   1.000
_cell.length_b   1.000
_cell.length_c   1.000
_cell.angle_alpha   90.00
_cell.angle_beta   90.00
_cell.angle_gamma   90.00
#
_symmetry.space_group_name_H-M   'P 1'
#
loop_
_entity.id
_entity.type
_entity.pdbx_description
1 polymer ?
#
loop_
_entity_poly.entity_id
_entity_poly.type
_entity_poly.pdbx_seq_one_letter_code
_entity_poly.pdbx_strand_id
1 'polypeptide(L)'
;MKTLKLRIKDKHASALAAMAREVNQVWNYVNELSLRSIRERHKWLSAYDLQKYTAGFSKCEGVKVGSPTVQLVCEEYAPAISPKGTCAKPQALACRHPAA
;
A
#
# COMPACT_ATOMS: atom_id res chain seq x y z
N MET A 1 -29.65 22.22 -25.49
CA MET A 1 -28.74 21.40 -24.65
C MET A 1 -29.47 21.09 -23.35
N LYS A 2 -29.73 19.81 -23.04
CA LYS A 2 -30.47 19.42 -21.83
C LYS A 2 -29.48 18.91 -20.79
N THR A 3 -29.47 19.53 -19.62
CA THR A 3 -28.55 19.18 -18.52
C THR A 3 -29.26 18.22 -17.57
N LEU A 4 -28.71 17.01 -17.43
CA LEU A 4 -29.17 16.03 -16.45
C LEU A 4 -28.57 16.35 -15.08
N LYS A 5 -29.44 16.55 -14.07
CA LYS A 5 -29.03 16.64 -12.66
C LYS A 5 -29.24 15.27 -12.03
N LEU A 6 -28.14 14.54 -11.84
CA LEU A 6 -28.15 13.21 -11.23
C LEU A 6 -27.56 13.28 -9.82
N ARG A 7 -28.17 12.56 -8.87
CA ARG A 7 -27.61 12.34 -7.53
C ARG A 7 -27.02 10.93 -7.48
N ILE A 8 -25.71 10.85 -7.31
CA ILE A 8 -25.01 9.58 -7.10
C ILE A 8 -25.29 9.15 -5.65
N LYS A 9 -25.70 7.89 -5.46
CA LYS A 9 -26.01 7.35 -4.13
C LYS A 9 -24.79 6.63 -3.56
N ASP A 10 -24.34 7.06 -2.40
CA ASP A 10 -23.13 6.59 -1.70
C ASP A 10 -23.25 5.19 -1.06
N LYS A 11 -23.88 4.22 -1.74
CA LYS A 11 -24.09 2.87 -1.21
C LYS A 11 -22.77 2.17 -0.83
N HIS A 12 -21.69 2.50 -1.53
CA HIS A 12 -20.36 1.91 -1.33
C HIS A 12 -19.42 2.77 -0.49
N ALA A 13 -19.85 3.96 -0.02
CA ALA A 13 -18.96 4.87 0.69
C ALA A 13 -18.45 4.27 2.01
N SER A 14 -19.26 3.50 2.72
CA SER A 14 -18.81 2.80 3.94
C SER A 14 -17.75 1.73 3.65
N ALA A 15 -17.86 1.02 2.53
CA ALA A 15 -16.89 0.03 2.11
C ALA A 15 -15.56 0.69 1.68
N LEU A 16 -15.63 1.77 0.91
CA LEU A 16 -14.47 2.57 0.52
C LEU A 16 -13.77 3.21 1.72
N ALA A 17 -14.53 3.76 2.67
CA ALA A 17 -13.99 4.31 3.90
C ALA A 17 -13.31 3.24 4.77
N ALA A 18 -13.83 2.01 4.80
CA ALA A 18 -13.17 0.89 5.48
C ALA A 18 -11.82 0.56 4.81
N MET A 19 -11.81 0.39 3.48
CA MET A 19 -10.58 0.15 2.73
C MET A 19 -9.55 1.27 2.90
N ALA A 20 -9.98 2.53 2.93
CA ALA A 20 -9.08 3.67 3.17
C ALA A 20 -8.43 3.61 4.57
N ARG A 21 -9.18 3.21 5.60
CA ARG A 21 -8.63 3.02 6.96
C ARG A 21 -7.60 1.88 7.00
N GLU A 22 -7.88 0.78 6.32
CA GLU A 22 -6.97 -0.36 6.22
C GLU A 22 -5.65 0.02 5.52
N VAL A 23 -5.73 0.76 4.41
CA VAL A 23 -4.54 1.31 3.72
C VAL A 23 -3.74 2.23 4.65
N ASN A 24 -4.43 3.12 5.38
CA ASN A 24 -3.78 4.01 6.35
C ASN A 24 -3.10 3.23 7.48
N GLN A 25 -3.68 2.11 7.91
CA GLN A 25 -3.08 1.25 8.92
C GLN A 25 -1.77 0.62 8.43
N VAL A 26 -1.75 0.11 7.19
CA VAL A 26 -0.52 -0.41 6.56
C VAL A 26 0.53 0.69 6.47
N TRP A 27 0.14 1.89 6.03
CA TRP A 27 1.06 3.03 5.92
C TRP A 27 1.68 3.40 7.27
N ASN A 28 0.87 3.50 8.33
CA ASN A 28 1.36 3.82 9.67
C ASN A 28 2.30 2.74 10.21
N TYR A 29 1.97 1.46 10.01
CA TYR A 29 2.82 0.35 10.43
C TYR A 29 4.19 0.38 9.72
N VAL A 30 4.18 0.52 8.40
CA VAL A 30 5.40 0.63 7.59
C VAL A 30 6.22 1.85 8.01
N ASN A 31 5.56 2.95 8.36
CA ASN A 31 6.23 4.16 8.82
C ASN A 31 6.97 3.99 10.16
N GLU A 32 6.30 3.39 11.14
CA GLU A 32 6.91 3.07 12.43
C GLU A 32 8.09 2.08 12.27
N LEU A 33 7.89 1.04 11.46
CA LEU A 33 8.91 0.03 11.19
C LEU A 33 10.16 0.64 10.53
N SER A 34 9.95 1.53 9.56
CA SER A 34 11.02 2.25 8.88
C SER A 34 11.80 3.14 9.85
N LEU A 35 11.08 3.95 10.63
CA LEU A 35 11.68 4.83 11.64
C LEU A 35 12.53 4.03 12.64
N ARG A 36 11.99 2.91 13.14
CA ARG A 36 12.69 2.01 14.04
C ARG A 36 13.94 1.41 13.41
N SER A 37 13.86 0.99 12.14
CA SER A 37 14.99 0.41 11.41
C SER A 37 16.11 1.41 11.16
N ILE A 38 15.77 2.68 10.90
CA ILE A 38 16.75 3.76 10.77
C ILE A 38 17.39 4.08 12.11
N ARG A 39 16.60 4.14 13.19
CA ARG A 39 17.11 4.48 14.53
C ARG A 39 18.00 3.38 15.11
N GLU A 40 17.62 2.12 14.98
CA GLU A 40 18.28 1.00 15.64
C GLU A 40 19.37 0.35 14.77
N ARG A 41 19.18 0.35 13.44
CA ARG A 41 20.05 -0.38 12.51
C ARG A 41 20.68 0.52 11.45
N HIS A 42 20.38 1.82 11.45
CA HIS A 42 20.83 2.79 10.44
C HIS A 42 20.58 2.31 9.00
N LYS A 43 19.50 1.56 8.78
CA LYS A 43 19.18 0.93 7.50
C LYS A 43 17.86 1.44 6.94
N TRP A 44 17.91 1.92 5.70
CA TRP A 44 16.74 2.20 4.89
C TRP A 44 16.18 0.88 4.33
N LEU A 45 14.92 0.59 4.62
CA LEU A 45 14.25 -0.60 4.11
C LEU A 45 13.80 -0.39 2.67
N SER A 46 14.02 -1.39 1.82
CA SER A 46 13.47 -1.39 0.47
C SER A 46 11.99 -1.75 0.47
N ALA A 47 11.26 -1.45 -0.61
CA ALA A 47 9.87 -1.89 -0.78
C ALA A 47 9.74 -3.42 -0.61
N TYR A 48 10.71 -4.20 -1.10
CA TYR A 48 10.72 -5.65 -0.97
C TYR A 48 10.87 -6.13 0.48
N ASP A 49 11.70 -5.43 1.28
CA ASP A 49 11.84 -5.75 2.70
C ASP A 49 10.54 -5.43 3.45
N LEU A 50 9.91 -4.29 3.15
CA LEU A 50 8.62 -3.89 3.73
C LEU A 50 7.50 -4.87 3.39
N GLN A 51 7.43 -5.33 2.14
CA GLN A 51 6.45 -6.31 1.67
C GLN A 51 6.52 -7.64 2.47
N LYS A 52 7.71 -8.04 2.95
CA LYS A 52 7.86 -9.23 3.80
C LYS A 52 7.24 -9.04 5.19
N TYR A 53 7.33 -7.84 5.76
CA TYR A 53 6.76 -7.53 7.07
C TYR A 53 5.24 -7.30 7.03
N THR A 54 4.69 -6.94 5.86
CA THR A 54 3.25 -6.80 5.64
C THR A 54 2.61 -8.07 5.06
N ALA A 55 3.40 -9.12 4.83
CA ALA A 55 2.92 -10.38 4.33
C ALA A 55 1.91 -10.99 5.30
N GLY A 56 0.70 -11.30 4.80
CA GLY A 56 -0.38 -11.86 5.61
C GLY A 56 -1.39 -10.84 6.12
N PHE A 57 -1.18 -9.53 5.95
CA PHE A 57 -2.18 -8.50 6.30
C PHE A 57 -3.52 -8.73 5.60
N SER A 58 -3.49 -9.13 4.32
CA SER A 58 -4.70 -9.43 3.54
C SER A 58 -5.40 -10.73 3.94
N LYS A 59 -4.83 -11.52 4.87
CA LYS A 59 -5.44 -12.76 5.40
C LYS A 59 -6.07 -12.56 6.78
N CYS A 60 -5.91 -11.38 7.38
CA CYS A 60 -6.52 -11.06 8.66
C CYS A 60 -8.04 -10.94 8.53
N GLU A 61 -8.78 -11.39 9.54
CA GLU A 61 -10.23 -11.28 9.56
C GLU A 61 -10.67 -9.81 9.50
N GLY A 62 -11.65 -9.52 8.65
CA GLY A 62 -12.23 -8.18 8.51
C GLY A 62 -11.47 -7.23 7.57
N VAL A 63 -10.32 -7.63 7.02
CA VAL A 63 -9.59 -6.84 6.02
C VAL A 63 -10.22 -7.03 4.64
N LYS A 64 -10.55 -5.92 3.97
CA LYS A 64 -11.09 -5.87 2.60
C LYS A 64 -10.00 -5.64 1.56
N VAL A 65 -8.89 -5.04 1.96
CA VAL A 65 -7.76 -4.72 1.10
C VAL A 65 -6.98 -5.99 0.72
N GLY A 66 -6.84 -6.22 -0.59
CA GLY A 66 -6.09 -7.35 -1.12
C GLY A 66 -4.57 -7.15 -1.05
N SER A 67 -3.83 -8.26 -1.15
CA SER A 67 -2.36 -8.27 -1.19
C SER A 67 -1.74 -7.29 -2.23
N PRO A 68 -2.29 -7.11 -3.44
CA PRO A 68 -1.72 -6.18 -4.42
C PRO A 68 -1.71 -4.73 -3.93
N THR A 69 -2.75 -4.30 -3.24
CA THR A 69 -2.83 -2.93 -2.70
C THR A 69 -1.81 -2.70 -1.60
N VAL A 70 -1.59 -3.69 -0.73
CA VAL A 70 -0.55 -3.64 0.32
C VAL A 70 0.85 -3.55 -0.30
N GLN A 71 1.10 -4.28 -1.39
CA GLN A 71 2.36 -4.23 -2.13
C GLN A 71 2.62 -2.86 -2.74
N LEU A 72 1.60 -2.26 -3.39
CA LEU A 72 1.67 -0.91 -3.94
C LEU A 72 1.94 0.15 -2.87
N VAL A 73 1.32 0.03 -1.69
CA VAL A 73 1.60 0.93 -0.56
C VAL A 73 3.07 0.88 -0.16
N CYS A 74 3.68 -0.31 -0.14
CA CYS A 74 5.10 -0.46 0.17
C CYS A 74 6.01 0.09 -0.94
N GLU A 75 5.62 -0.07 -2.20
CA GLU A 75 6.32 0.47 -3.38
C GLU A 75 6.30 2.00 -3.41
N GLU A 76 5.18 2.63 -3.04
CA GLU A 76 5.04 4.08 -2.96
C GLU A 76 5.74 4.67 -1.73
N TYR A 77 5.75 3.95 -0.60
CA TYR A 77 6.37 4.44 0.64
C TYR A 77 7.91 4.47 0.56
N ALA A 78 8.54 3.42 0.01
CA ALA A 78 9.99 3.30 -0.06
C ALA A 78 10.71 4.50 -0.73
N PRO A 79 10.29 5.03 -1.89
CA PRO A 79 10.91 6.21 -2.50
C PRO A 79 10.61 7.50 -1.72
N ALA A 80 9.51 7.58 -0.96
CA ALA A 80 9.18 8.76 -0.19
C ALA A 80 10.16 9.02 0.96
N ILE A 81 10.78 7.97 1.49
CA ILE A 81 11.71 8.05 2.61
C ILE A 81 13.19 7.96 2.20
N SER A 82 13.45 7.40 1.02
CA SER A 82 14.81 7.15 0.54
C SER A 82 15.48 8.46 0.13
N PRO A 83 16.72 8.75 0.59
CA PRO A 83 17.47 9.88 0.08
C PRO A 83 17.71 9.73 -1.43
N LYS A 84 17.49 10.80 -2.19
CA LYS A 84 17.65 10.78 -3.66
C LYS A 84 19.07 10.34 -4.02
N GLY A 85 19.24 9.14 -4.58
CA GLY A 85 20.52 8.57 -4.97
C GLY A 85 20.73 7.10 -4.61
N THR A 86 19.94 6.52 -3.71
CA THR A 86 19.96 5.08 -3.43
C THR A 86 19.06 4.33 -4.41
N CYS A 87 19.69 3.59 -5.33
CA CYS A 87 19.07 2.80 -6.38
C CYS A 87 18.14 1.72 -5.80
N ALA A 88 16.86 2.04 -5.60
CA ALA A 88 15.82 1.04 -5.45
C ALA A 88 15.61 0.43 -6.83
N LYS A 89 16.07 -0.80 -7.03
CA LYS A 89 15.80 -1.55 -8.27
C LYS A 89 14.30 -1.46 -8.56
N PRO A 90 13.88 -0.99 -9.75
CA PRO A 90 12.48 -1.07 -10.11
C PRO A 90 12.09 -2.55 -10.07
N GLN A 91 11.04 -2.89 -9.32
CA GLN A 91 10.36 -4.16 -9.54
C GLN A 91 9.85 -4.08 -10.97
N ALA A 92 10.56 -4.77 -11.87
CA ALA A 92 10.07 -5.02 -13.20
C ALA A 92 8.68 -5.62 -13.03
N LEU A 93 7.70 -4.91 -13.58
CA LEU A 93 6.32 -5.29 -13.80
C LEU A 93 6.27 -6.71 -14.42
N ALA A 94 6.39 -7.74 -13.59
CA ALA A 94 6.21 -9.13 -13.99
C ALA A 94 4.71 -9.40 -14.03
N CYS A 95 4.13 -8.99 -15.16
CA CYS A 95 3.10 -9.72 -15.88
C CYS A 95 1.99 -10.38 -15.03
N ARG A 96 0.85 -9.68 -14.99
CA ARG A 96 -0.45 -10.18 -15.48
C ARG A 96 -0.65 -11.70 -15.37
N HIS A 97 -1.60 -12.10 -14.53
CA HIS A 97 -2.31 -13.36 -14.66
C HIS A 97 -2.81 -13.53 -16.10
N PRO A 98 -2.57 -14.67 -16.78
CA PRO A 98 -3.61 -15.27 -17.58
C PRO A 98 -4.47 -16.11 -16.62
N ALA A 99 -5.73 -15.71 -16.50
CA ALA A 99 -6.76 -16.62 -16.02
C ALA A 99 -6.86 -17.80 -16.99
N ALA A 100 -6.80 -19.02 -16.47
CA ALA A 100 -7.34 -20.23 -17.07
C ALA A 100 -7.73 -21.18 -15.93
#